data_AF-A0A1C4EJ55-F1
#
_entry.id   AF-A0A1C4EJ55-F1
#
_cell.length_a   1.000
_cell.length_b   1.000
_cell.length_c   1.000
_cell.angle_alpha   90.00
_cell.angle_beta   90.00
_cell.angle_gamma   90.00
#
_symmetry.space_group_name_H-M   'P 1'
#
loop_
_entity.id
_entity.type
_entity.pdbx_description
1 polymer ?
#
loop_
_entity_poly.entity_id
_entity_poly.type
_entity_poly.pdbx_seq_one_letter_code
_entity_poly.pdbx_strand_id
1 'polypeptide(L)' 'MSRIAIAGYRSKPGKAGELDTLMRTHLPILQQAKLATARAAIILKAEHGTVIEVFEGISE' A
#
# COMPACT_ATOMS: atom_id res chain seq x y z
N MET A 1 12.88 6.41 -13.60
CA MET A 1 13.65 6.44 -12.32
C MET A 1 12.81 5.75 -11.24
N SER A 2 13.39 5.10 -10.23
CA SER A 2 12.57 4.60 -9.09
C SER A 2 12.27 5.74 -8.11
N ARG A 3 11.05 5.79 -7.57
CA ARG A 3 10.64 6.74 -6.55
C ARG A 3 9.98 6.02 -5.37
N ILE A 4 10.20 6.51 -4.16
CA ILE A 4 9.48 6.01 -2.99
C ILE A 4 8.10 6.67 -2.95
N ALA A 5 7.07 5.85 -2.96
CA ALA A 5 5.69 6.27 -2.74
C ALA A 5 5.28 5.96 -1.30
N ILE A 6 4.60 6.93 -0.67
CA ILE A 6 4.05 6.80 0.68
C ILE A 6 2.55 7.08 0.58
N ALA A 7 1.74 6.07 0.88
CA ALA A 7 0.29 6.16 0.79
C ALA A 7 -0.34 5.94 2.17
N GLY A 8 -1.34 6.76 2.48
CA GLY A 8 -2.14 6.67 3.71
C GLY A 8 -3.56 6.23 3.40
N TYR A 9 -4.02 5.17 4.06
CA TYR A 9 -5.34 4.61 3.89
C TYR A 9 -6.12 4.65 5.19
N ARG A 10 -7.36 5.12 5.13
CA ARG A 10 -8.31 5.04 6.24
C ARG A 10 -9.55 4.31 5.77
N SER A 11 -9.98 3.32 6.56
CA SER A 11 -11.19 2.57 6.25
C SER A 11 -12.41 3.47 6.32
N LYS A 12 -13.40 3.18 5.47
CA LYS A 12 -14.76 3.71 5.68
C LYS A 12 -15.34 3.17 7.01
N PRO A 13 -16.35 3.83 7.60
CA PRO A 13 -16.99 3.35 8.82
C PRO A 13 -17.42 1.88 8.71
N GLY A 14 -17.04 1.06 9.69
CA GLY A 14 -17.34 -0.37 9.70
C GLY A 14 -16.54 -1.23 8.71
N LYS A 15 -15.57 -0.65 7.98
CA LYS A 15 -14.82 -1.33 6.90
C LYS A 15 -13.35 -1.61 7.18
N ALA A 16 -12.99 -1.72 8.45
CA ALA A 16 -11.59 -1.91 8.86
C ALA A 16 -11.04 -3.27 8.38
N GLY A 17 -11.83 -4.34 8.49
CA GLY A 17 -11.42 -5.68 8.06
C GLY A 17 -11.27 -5.81 6.53
N GLU A 18 -12.13 -5.15 5.75
CA GLU A 18 -11.97 -5.12 4.30
C GLU A 18 -10.74 -4.32 3.88
N LEU A 19 -10.40 -3.22 4.58
CA LEU A 19 -9.16 -2.50 4.33
C LEU A 19 -7.95 -3.41 4.61
N ASP A 20 -7.90 -4.10 5.75
CA ASP A 20 -6.80 -5.02 6.09
C ASP A 20 -6.64 -6.13 5.04
N THR A 21 -7.75 -6.59 4.45
CA THR A 21 -7.73 -7.58 3.37
C THR A 21 -7.18 -6.98 2.07
N LEU A 22 -7.62 -5.76 1.72
CA LEU A 22 -7.19 -5.04 0.51
C LEU A 22 -5.69 -4.74 0.52
N MET A 23 -5.13 -4.42 1.68
CA MET A 23 -3.69 -4.13 1.81
C MET A 23 -2.79 -5.33 1.43
N ARG A 24 -3.32 -6.55 1.42
CA ARG A 24 -2.57 -7.76 1.00
C ARG A 24 -2.39 -7.86 -0.51
N THR A 25 -3.21 -7.16 -1.29
CA THR A 25 -3.23 -7.29 -2.75
C THR A 25 -2.72 -6.04 -3.47
N HIS A 26 -2.66 -4.88 -2.80
CA HIS A 26 -2.27 -3.62 -3.42
C HIS A 26 -0.90 -3.66 -4.11
N LEU A 27 0.18 -3.96 -3.38
CA LEU A 27 1.53 -4.05 -3.97
C LEU A 27 1.62 -5.12 -5.08
N PRO A 28 1.13 -6.37 -4.89
CA PRO A 28 1.13 -7.37 -5.96
C PRO A 28 0.44 -6.91 -7.26
N ILE A 29 -0.68 -6.19 -7.14
CA ILE A 29 -1.39 -5.63 -8.31
C ILE A 29 -0.50 -4.60 -9.04
N LEU A 30 0.15 -3.69 -8.29
CA LEU A 30 1.04 -2.69 -8.89
C LEU A 30 2.28 -3.32 -9.55
N GLN A 31 2.82 -4.39 -8.96
CA GLN A 31 3.93 -5.14 -9.53
C GLN A 31 3.54 -5.81 -10.86
N GLN A 32 2.36 -6.44 -10.90
CA GLN A 32 1.83 -7.05 -12.14
C GLN A 32 1.59 -6.01 -13.23
N ALA A 33 1.15 -4.80 -12.85
CA ALA A 33 0.98 -3.67 -13.76
C ALA A 33 2.30 -2.98 -14.15
N LYS A 34 3.45 -3.44 -13.65
CA LYS A 34 4.77 -2.82 -13.85
C LYS A 34 4.84 -1.37 -13.37
N LEU A 35 4.10 -1.06 -12.30
CA LEU A 35 4.06 0.27 -11.65
C LEU A 35 4.88 0.31 -10.35
N ALA A 36 5.25 -0.85 -9.81
CA ALA A 36 6.09 -0.97 -8.63
C ALA A 36 7.20 -2.02 -8.87
N THR A 37 8.29 -1.90 -8.12
CA THR A 37 9.40 -2.86 -8.20
C THR A 37 9.10 -4.13 -7.38
N ALA A 38 9.97 -5.12 -7.47
CA ALA A 38 9.88 -6.35 -6.68
C ALA A 38 10.19 -6.14 -5.17
N ARG A 39 10.60 -4.92 -4.77
CA ARG A 39 10.93 -4.62 -3.38
C ARG A 39 9.67 -4.69 -2.51
N ALA A 40 9.77 -5.40 -1.38
CA ALA A 40 8.69 -5.48 -0.41
C ALA A 40 8.34 -4.10 0.17
N ALA A 41 7.05 -3.83 0.32
CA ALA A 41 6.56 -2.63 1.00
C ALA A 41 6.74 -2.76 2.52
N ILE A 42 6.84 -1.60 3.18
CA ILE A 42 6.70 -1.49 4.62
C ILE A 42 5.27 -1.03 4.91
N ILE A 43 4.54 -1.79 5.72
CA ILE A 43 3.18 -1.46 6.14
C ILE A 43 3.18 -1.15 7.63
N LEU A 44 2.65 0.01 8.00
CA LEU A 44 2.43 0.41 9.38
C LEU A 44 0.93 0.60 9.62
N LYS A 45 0.44 0.23 10.80
CA LYS A 45 -0.94 0.50 11.22
C LYS A 45 -0.90 1.36 12.47
N ALA A 46 -1.43 2.58 12.36
CA ALA A 46 -1.59 3.47 13.50
C ALA A 46 -2.70 2.97 14.43
N GLU A 47 -2.64 3.35 15.70
CA GLU A 47 -3.60 2.93 16.74
C GLU A 47 -5.07 3.20 16.36
N HIS A 48 -5.32 4.32 15.69
CA HIS A 48 -6.64 4.75 15.24
C HIS A 48 -7.06 4.16 13.88
N GLY A 49 -6.34 3.13 13.39
CA GLY A 49 -6.71 2.33 12.23
C GLY A 49 -6.23 2.84 10.86
N THR A 50 -5.53 3.97 10.79
CA THR A 50 -4.89 4.41 9.54
C THR A 50 -3.75 3.46 9.18
N VAL A 51 -3.71 2.99 7.93
CA VAL A 51 -2.61 2.19 7.38
C VAL A 51 -1.71 3.11 6.56
N ILE A 52 -0.40 3.01 6.78
CA ILE A 52 0.62 3.67 5.96
C ILE A 52 1.36 2.58 5.21
N GLU A 53 1.46 2.73 3.89
CA GLU A 53 2.26 1.85 3.03
C GLU A 53 3.38 2.65 2.38
N VAL A 54 4.60 2.12 2.47
CA VAL A 54 5.79 2.67 1.83
C VAL A 54 6.32 1.64 0.84
N PHE A 55 6.36 1.99 -0.44
CA PHE A 55 6.82 1.09 -1.49
C PHE A 55 7.60 1.83 -2.59
N GLU A 56 8.33 1.07 -3.41
CA GLU A 56 9.10 1.61 -4.51
C GLU A 56 8.28 1.55 -5.82
N GLY A 57 7.91 2.72 -6.32
CA GLY A 57 7.19 2.92 -7.56
C GLY A 57 8.13 3.20 -8.75
N ILE A 58 7.67 2.81 -9.93
CA ILE A 58 8.34 3.10 -11.20
C ILE A 58 7.79 4.43 -11.72
N SER A 59 8.66 5.41 -11.94
CA SER A 59 8.31 6.64 -12.65
C SER A 59 8.99 6.70 -14.01
N GLU A 60 8.33 7.36 -14.96
CA GLU A 60 8.97 7.86 -16.19
C GLU A 60 10.24 8.68 -15.85
#